data_AF-A0A7S2Q829-F1
#
_entry.id   AF-A0A7S2Q829-F1
#
_cell.length_a   1.000
_cell.length_b   1.000
_cell.length_c   1.000
_cell.angle_alpha   90.00
_cell.angle_beta   90.00
_cell.angle_gamma   90.00
#
_symmetry.space_group_name_H-M   'P 1'
#
loop_
_entity.id
_entity.type
_entity.pdbx_description
1 polymer ?
#
loop_
_entity_poly.entity_id
_entity_poly.type
_entity_poly.pdbx_seq_one_letter_code
_entity_poly.pdbx_strand_id
1 'polypeptide(L)'
;SFGAACTDAGLLFVWGSCRSRDGTGRTFLEPRPLLLQSADGEVRFRDVQCSESAVWALTSDGDVIVWERIPSTISERAASPASAREAGGFNGGKKIGGLDRPIREMSVGAAHAAFLTDDGDVYCLGSNRCGQCGADPAVQGAAS
;
A
#
# COMPACT_ATOMS: atom_id res chain seq x y z
N SER A 1 -14.10 5.71 -1.89
CA SER A 1 -13.31 5.56 -0.67
C SER A 1 -12.96 4.11 -0.50
N PHE A 2 -11.85 3.81 0.16
CA PHE A 2 -11.40 2.45 0.38
C PHE A 2 -10.88 2.30 1.81
N GLY A 3 -10.79 1.07 2.26
CA GLY A 3 -10.16 0.68 3.51
C GLY A 3 -9.33 -0.58 3.30
N ALA A 4 -8.39 -0.79 4.20
CA ALA A 4 -7.58 -1.99 4.22
C ALA A 4 -7.32 -2.41 5.68
N ALA A 5 -7.09 -3.71 5.89
CA ALA A 5 -6.71 -4.28 7.18
C ALA A 5 -5.85 -5.51 6.96
N CYS A 6 -4.90 -5.73 7.86
CA CYS A 6 -4.15 -6.98 7.95
C CYS A 6 -4.63 -7.79 9.16
N THR A 7 -4.61 -9.11 9.04
CA THR A 7 -4.89 -10.03 10.16
C THR A 7 -3.61 -10.45 10.86
N ASP A 8 -3.71 -11.00 12.07
CA ASP A 8 -2.57 -11.58 12.81
C ASP A 8 -1.92 -12.76 12.07
N ALA A 9 -2.67 -13.41 11.17
CA ALA A 9 -2.14 -14.45 10.26
C ALA A 9 -1.36 -13.88 9.07
N GLY A 10 -1.21 -12.56 9.00
CA GLY A 10 -0.52 -11.82 7.97
C GLY A 10 -1.22 -11.77 6.61
N LEU A 11 -2.56 -11.87 6.61
CA LEU A 11 -3.37 -11.70 5.41
C LEU A 11 -3.82 -10.25 5.28
N LEU A 12 -3.62 -9.67 4.10
CA LEU A 12 -4.06 -8.32 3.78
C LEU A 12 -5.42 -8.34 3.09
N PHE A 13 -6.33 -7.45 3.50
CA PHE A 13 -7.65 -7.27 2.92
C PHE A 13 -7.84 -5.84 2.47
N VAL A 14 -8.59 -5.67 1.38
CA VAL A 14 -9.03 -4.37 0.88
C VAL A 14 -10.53 -4.40 0.62
N TRP A 15 -11.20 -3.28 0.86
CA TRP A 15 -12.61 -3.07 0.56
C TRP A 15 -12.87 -1.62 0.18
N GLY A 16 -14.07 -1.33 -0.29
CA GLY A 16 -14.50 0.04 -0.49
C GLY A 16 -15.48 0.21 -1.63
N SER A 17 -15.66 1.47 -2.02
CA SER A 17 -16.47 1.83 -3.17
C SER A 17 -15.74 2.81 -4.10
N CYS A 18 -15.94 2.61 -5.39
CA CYS A 18 -15.49 3.51 -6.43
C CYS A 18 -16.67 3.89 -7.34
N ARG A 19 -16.52 4.94 -8.13
CA ARG A 19 -17.46 5.19 -9.23
C ARG A 19 -17.33 4.03 -10.23
N SER A 20 -18.47 3.52 -10.68
CA SER A 20 -18.47 2.50 -11.71
C SER A 20 -17.92 3.06 -13.02
N ARG A 21 -17.19 2.24 -13.78
CA ARG A 21 -16.55 2.66 -15.04
C ARG A 21 -17.56 3.02 -16.13
N ASP A 22 -18.75 2.43 -16.08
CA ASP A 22 -19.87 2.67 -16.99
C ASP A 22 -20.71 3.92 -16.62
N GLY A 23 -20.38 4.59 -15.50
CA GLY A 23 -21.10 5.77 -15.03
C GLY A 23 -22.48 5.48 -14.41
N THR A 24 -22.89 4.22 -14.26
CA THR A 24 -24.24 3.85 -13.77
C THR A 24 -24.42 4.01 -12.26
N GLY A 25 -23.34 4.31 -11.53
CA GLY A 25 -23.40 4.55 -10.09
C GLY A 25 -22.09 4.28 -9.38
N ARG A 26 -22.18 3.65 -8.20
CA ARG A 26 -21.02 3.21 -7.41
C ARG A 26 -20.95 1.69 -7.41
N THR A 27 -19.73 1.20 -7.51
CA THR A 27 -19.40 -0.20 -7.36
C THR A 27 -18.82 -0.41 -5.97
N PHE A 28 -19.25 -1.46 -5.29
CA PHE A 28 -18.77 -1.84 -3.97
C PHE A 28 -17.99 -3.15 -4.04
N LEU A 29 -16.84 -3.19 -3.36
CA LEU A 29 -16.07 -4.38 -3.09
C LEU A 29 -16.14 -4.65 -1.60
N GLU A 30 -16.72 -5.78 -1.22
CA GLU A 30 -16.64 -6.32 0.14
C GLU A 30 -15.18 -6.61 0.54
N PRO A 31 -14.86 -6.83 1.83
CA PRO A 31 -13.51 -7.24 2.23
C PRO A 31 -13.02 -8.44 1.44
N ARG A 32 -11.99 -8.23 0.62
CA ARG A 32 -11.39 -9.26 -0.21
C ARG A 32 -9.89 -9.33 0.03
N PRO A 33 -9.32 -10.55 0.09
CA PRO A 33 -7.90 -10.71 0.30
C PRO A 33 -7.11 -10.12 -0.87
N LEU A 34 -5.98 -9.53 -0.54
CA LEU A 34 -4.94 -9.06 -1.43
C LEU A 34 -3.74 -9.97 -1.24
N LEU A 35 -3.49 -10.84 -2.22
CA LEU A 35 -2.36 -11.76 -2.18
C LEU A 35 -1.20 -11.14 -2.96
N LEU A 36 0.01 -11.30 -2.43
CA LEU A 36 1.25 -10.96 -3.12
C LEU A 36 2.12 -12.21 -3.14
N GLN A 37 2.57 -12.62 -4.33
CA GLN A 37 3.52 -13.69 -4.48
C GLN A 37 4.93 -13.12 -4.64
N SER A 38 5.86 -13.67 -3.88
CA SER A 38 7.30 -13.51 -4.06
C SER A 38 7.88 -14.79 -4.65
N ALA A 39 9.14 -14.75 -5.07
CA ALA A 39 9.88 -15.94 -5.51
C ALA A 39 9.90 -17.04 -4.43
N ASP A 40 9.87 -16.64 -3.15
CA ASP A 40 9.94 -17.54 -2.00
C ASP A 40 8.55 -18.02 -1.50
N GLY A 41 7.47 -17.60 -2.16
CA GLY A 41 6.10 -18.01 -1.82
C GLY A 41 5.15 -16.84 -1.51
N GLU A 42 4.13 -17.12 -0.71
CA GLU A 42 3.10 -16.13 -0.33
C GLU A 42 3.65 -15.15 0.71
N VAL A 43 3.61 -13.85 0.41
CA VAL A 43 4.09 -12.80 1.31
C VAL A 43 3.10 -12.58 2.45
N ARG A 44 3.62 -12.47 3.67
CA ARG A 44 2.86 -12.14 4.88
C ARG A 44 3.05 -10.68 5.26
N PHE A 45 1.97 -10.04 5.68
CA PHE A 45 1.95 -8.63 6.09
C PHE A 45 1.84 -8.50 7.60
N ARG A 46 2.40 -7.44 8.17
CA ARG A 46 2.29 -7.15 9.61
C ARG A 46 1.70 -5.81 9.94
N ASP A 47 1.69 -4.87 8.99
CA ASP A 47 1.05 -3.57 9.14
C ASP A 47 0.48 -3.09 7.80
N VAL A 48 -0.57 -2.28 7.86
CA VAL A 48 -1.19 -1.63 6.70
C VAL A 48 -1.69 -0.24 7.04
N GLN A 49 -1.39 0.72 6.18
CA GLN A 49 -1.86 2.10 6.28
C GLN A 49 -2.34 2.62 4.92
N CYS A 50 -3.18 3.63 4.93
CA CYS A 50 -3.78 4.20 3.72
C CYS A 50 -3.44 5.69 3.61
N SER A 51 -2.98 6.11 2.44
CA SER A 51 -2.96 7.53 2.05
C SER A 51 -4.25 7.89 1.31
N GLU A 52 -4.35 9.12 0.79
CA GLU A 52 -5.52 9.55 0.01
C GLU A 52 -5.75 8.68 -1.25
N SER A 53 -4.66 8.19 -1.85
CA SER A 53 -4.69 7.50 -3.14
C SER A 53 -4.16 6.07 -3.10
N ALA A 54 -3.48 5.64 -2.03
CA ALA A 54 -2.77 4.37 -2.00
C ALA A 54 -2.96 3.58 -0.70
N VAL A 55 -2.82 2.26 -0.82
CA VAL A 55 -2.63 1.36 0.33
C VAL A 55 -1.15 1.03 0.42
N TRP A 56 -0.60 1.11 1.62
CA TRP A 56 0.78 0.81 1.98
C TRP A 56 0.74 -0.37 2.95
N ALA A 57 1.51 -1.42 2.69
CA ALA A 57 1.63 -2.54 3.61
C ALA A 57 3.10 -2.88 3.88
N LEU A 58 3.38 -3.20 5.13
CA LEU A 58 4.67 -3.65 5.60
C LEU A 58 4.67 -5.18 5.66
N THR A 59 5.60 -5.83 4.96
CA THR A 59 5.76 -7.28 5.01
C THR A 59 6.45 -7.71 6.31
N SER A 60 6.38 -9.00 6.59
CA SER A 60 7.09 -9.61 7.73
C SER A 60 8.61 -9.56 7.55
N ASP A 61 9.09 -9.51 6.31
CA ASP A 61 10.51 -9.41 5.96
C ASP A 61 11.04 -7.96 5.98
N GLY A 62 10.19 -6.99 6.29
CA GLY A 62 10.55 -5.57 6.38
C GLY A 62 10.48 -4.81 5.05
N ASP A 63 9.82 -5.36 4.04
CA ASP A 63 9.58 -4.68 2.76
C ASP A 63 8.31 -3.83 2.81
N VAL A 64 8.32 -2.68 2.15
CA VAL A 64 7.14 -1.83 2.00
C VAL A 64 6.57 -2.00 0.60
N ILE A 65 5.32 -2.43 0.52
CA ILE A 65 4.58 -2.64 -0.73
C ILE A 65 3.46 -1.60 -0.84
N VAL A 66 3.33 -1.00 -2.02
CA VAL A 66 2.35 0.07 -2.27
C VAL A 66 1.48 -0.26 -3.46
N TRP A 67 0.19 0.06 -3.31
CA TRP A 67 -0.82 -0.06 -4.35
C TRP A 67 -1.54 1.29 -4.54
N GLU A 68 -1.26 1.97 -5.65
CA GLU A 68 -1.76 3.34 -5.92
C GLU A 68 -3.06 3.38 -6.75
N ARG A 69 -3.48 2.25 -7.33
CA ARG A 69 -4.65 2.18 -8.24
C ARG A 69 -5.89 1.54 -7.61
N ILE A 70 -6.09 1.75 -6.30
CA ILE A 70 -7.14 1.08 -5.52
C ILE A 70 -8.55 1.23 -6.11
N PRO A 71 -9.00 2.41 -6.58
CA PRO A 71 -10.32 2.52 -7.20
C PRO A 71 -10.47 1.68 -8.48
N SER A 72 -9.42 1.57 -9.29
CA SER A 72 -9.43 0.66 -10.46
C SER A 72 -9.53 -0.79 -10.02
N THR A 73 -8.75 -1.17 -9.00
CA THR A 73 -8.77 -2.52 -8.41
C THR A 73 -10.14 -2.90 -7.88
N ILE A 74 -10.81 -1.98 -7.17
CA ILE A 74 -12.18 -2.19 -6.66
C ILE A 74 -13.15 -2.43 -7.82
N SER A 75 -13.09 -1.59 -8.86
CA SER A 75 -13.97 -1.71 -10.03
C SER A 75 -13.77 -3.02 -10.78
N GLU A 76 -12.51 -3.42 -11.01
CA GLU A 76 -12.16 -4.63 -11.77
C GLU A 76 -12.59 -5.90 -11.03
N ARG A 77 -12.37 -5.97 -9.71
CA ARG A 77 -12.72 -7.14 -8.90
C ARG A 77 -14.21 -7.29 -8.69
N ALA A 78 -14.94 -6.19 -8.52
CA ALA A 78 -16.38 -6.24 -8.38
C ALA A 78 -17.09 -6.65 -9.69
N ALA A 79 -16.48 -6.38 -10.85
CA ALA A 79 -17.01 -6.79 -12.15
C ALA A 79 -16.79 -8.28 -12.46
N SER A 80 -15.81 -8.95 -11.82
CA SER A 80 -15.49 -10.35 -12.07
C SER A 80 -15.49 -11.20 -10.80
N PRO A 81 -16.67 -11.71 -10.37
CA PRO A 81 -16.77 -12.56 -9.17
C PRO A 81 -16.00 -13.90 -9.30
N ALA A 82 -15.72 -14.38 -10.52
CA ALA A 82 -14.94 -15.59 -10.78
C ALA A 82 -13.42 -15.41 -10.58
N SER A 83 -12.90 -14.19 -10.69
CA SER A 83 -11.47 -13.88 -10.52
C SER A 83 -10.98 -14.02 -9.07
N ALA A 84 -11.89 -14.15 -8.11
CA ALA A 84 -11.54 -14.24 -6.69
C ALA A 84 -10.96 -15.59 -6.25
N ARG A 85 -11.13 -16.66 -7.03
CA ARG A 85 -10.61 -18.01 -6.70
C ARG A 85 -9.45 -18.46 -7.59
N GLU A 86 -9.31 -17.91 -8.80
CA GLU A 86 -8.31 -18.39 -9.77
C GLU A 86 -7.42 -17.31 -10.39
N ALA A 87 -7.60 -16.02 -10.07
CA ALA A 87 -6.57 -15.05 -10.40
C ALA A 87 -5.56 -15.02 -9.25
N GLY A 88 -4.36 -15.53 -9.52
CA GLY A 88 -3.17 -15.28 -8.69
C GLY A 88 -3.11 -13.83 -8.26
N GLY A 89 -2.55 -13.62 -7.06
CA GLY A 89 -2.59 -12.39 -6.30
C GLY A 89 -2.51 -11.11 -7.10
N PHE A 90 -3.12 -10.06 -6.57
CA PHE A 90 -3.06 -8.73 -7.17
C PHE A 90 -1.59 -8.29 -7.32
N ASN A 91 -1.02 -8.54 -8.50
CA ASN A 91 0.38 -8.26 -8.87
C ASN A 91 0.63 -6.76 -9.12
N GLY A 92 -0.25 -5.88 -8.63
CA GLY A 92 -0.08 -4.43 -8.74
C GLY A 92 0.76 -3.81 -7.63
N GLY A 93 1.19 -4.61 -6.65
CA GLY A 93 1.96 -4.13 -5.51
C GLY A 93 3.38 -3.86 -5.92
N LYS A 94 3.83 -2.62 -5.74
CA LYS A 94 5.22 -2.26 -6.00
C LYS A 94 5.98 -2.17 -4.68
N LYS A 95 7.06 -2.93 -4.56
CA LYS A 95 8.05 -2.73 -3.50
C LYS A 95 8.71 -1.36 -3.67
N ILE A 96 8.74 -0.57 -2.60
CA ILE A 96 9.46 0.71 -2.59
C ILE A 96 10.96 0.42 -2.61
N GLY A 97 11.66 1.02 -3.58
CA GLY A 97 13.11 1.00 -3.67
C GLY A 97 13.74 2.15 -2.88
N GLY A 98 15.05 2.08 -2.64
CA GLY A 98 15.79 3.08 -1.85
C GLY A 98 15.60 2.93 -0.34
N LEU A 99 14.94 1.87 0.11
CA LEU A 99 14.92 1.41 1.49
C LEU A 99 15.88 0.23 1.58
N ASP A 100 17.16 0.52 1.82
CA ASP A 100 18.24 -0.49 1.78
C ASP A 100 18.31 -1.34 3.06
N ARG A 101 17.45 -1.04 4.04
CA ARG A 101 17.35 -1.73 5.33
C ARG A 101 15.92 -2.19 5.56
N PRO A 102 15.72 -3.33 6.28
CA PRO A 102 14.39 -3.76 6.68
C PRO A 102 13.68 -2.68 7.50
N ILE A 103 12.44 -2.39 7.11
CA ILE A 103 11.59 -1.46 7.82
C ILE A 103 10.93 -2.17 8.98
N ARG A 104 11.05 -1.59 10.18
CA ARG A 104 10.42 -2.02 11.42
C ARG A 104 9.00 -1.48 11.57
N GLU A 105 8.81 -0.19 11.32
CA GLU A 105 7.55 0.53 11.52
C GLU A 105 7.37 1.58 10.42
N MET A 106 6.12 1.91 10.10
CA MET A 106 5.80 2.94 9.11
C MET A 106 4.73 3.89 9.63
N SER A 107 4.70 5.10 9.08
CA SER A 107 3.64 6.08 9.30
C SER A 107 3.33 6.78 7.98
N VAL A 108 2.08 6.68 7.53
CA VAL A 108 1.64 7.18 6.22
C VAL A 108 0.66 8.34 6.41
N GLY A 109 1.02 9.50 5.88
CA GLY A 109 0.16 10.67 5.78
C GLY A 109 -0.59 10.74 4.44
N ALA A 110 -1.29 11.85 4.19
CA ALA A 110 -2.06 12.03 2.97
C ALA A 110 -1.20 11.98 1.68
N ALA A 111 0.02 12.54 1.74
CA ALA A 111 0.93 12.66 0.60
C ALA A 111 2.42 12.45 0.96
N HIS A 112 2.71 11.88 2.12
CA HIS A 112 4.07 11.54 2.56
C HIS A 112 4.03 10.26 3.40
N ALA A 113 5.18 9.61 3.56
CA ALA A 113 5.33 8.46 4.44
C ALA A 113 6.71 8.50 5.11
N ALA A 114 6.75 8.00 6.34
CA ALA A 114 7.96 7.83 7.13
C ALA A 114 8.14 6.35 7.49
N PHE A 115 9.39 5.90 7.56
CA PHE A 115 9.76 4.52 7.84
C PHE A 115 10.89 4.49 8.87
N LEU A 116 10.74 3.66 9.90
CA LEU A 116 11.77 3.36 10.88
C LEU A 116 12.39 2.02 10.52
N THR A 117 13.71 1.96 10.41
CA THR A 117 14.43 0.69 10.17
C THR A 117 14.70 -0.06 11.47
N ASP A 118 15.05 -1.34 11.36
CA ASP A 118 15.49 -2.12 12.52
C ASP A 118 16.77 -1.59 13.19
N ASP A 119 17.62 -0.90 12.43
CA ASP A 119 18.87 -0.29 12.92
C ASP A 119 18.63 1.10 13.56
N GLY A 120 17.40 1.62 13.52
CA GLY A 120 17.00 2.88 14.16
C GLY A 120 17.06 4.11 13.25
N ASP A 121 17.34 3.94 11.96
CA ASP A 121 17.31 5.02 10.97
C ASP A 121 15.87 5.37 10.56
N VAL A 122 15.65 6.63 10.20
CA VAL A 122 14.33 7.12 9.74
C VAL A 122 14.44 7.66 8.32
N TYR A 123 13.58 7.13 7.44
CA TYR A 123 13.46 7.54 6.05
C TYR A 123 12.11 8.20 5.82
N CYS A 124 12.08 9.25 4.99
CA CYS A 124 10.85 9.93 4.60
C CYS A 124 10.76 10.03 3.07
N LEU A 125 9.57 9.80 2.51
CA LEU A 125 9.29 10.00 1.09
C LEU A 125 7.98 10.74 0.85
N GLY A 126 7.85 11.31 -0.35
CA GLY A 126 6.66 11.99 -0.82
C GLY A 126 6.78 13.52 -0.80
N SER A 127 5.66 14.20 -0.65
CA SER A 127 5.63 15.66 -0.59
C SER A 127 6.45 16.14 0.60
N ASN A 128 7.29 17.17 0.40
CA ASN A 128 7.99 17.89 1.48
C ASN A 128 7.71 19.40 1.45
N ARG A 129 6.59 19.84 0.85
CA ARG A 129 6.30 21.28 0.64
C ARG A 129 6.22 22.10 1.92
N CYS A 130 5.93 21.46 3.05
CA CYS A 130 5.79 22.07 4.37
C CYS A 130 6.82 21.52 5.38
N GLY A 131 7.87 20.82 4.92
CA GLY A 131 8.86 20.19 5.81
C GLY A 131 8.39 18.86 6.43
N GLN A 132 7.31 18.25 5.93
CA GLN A 132 6.75 17.02 6.50
C GLN A 132 7.69 15.79 6.40
N CYS A 133 8.74 15.84 5.57
CA CYS A 133 9.77 14.82 5.51
C CYS A 133 10.96 15.11 6.44
N GLY A 134 10.88 16.15 7.28
CA GLY A 134 11.95 16.52 8.24
C GLY A 134 13.13 17.27 7.61
N ALA A 135 13.12 17.51 6.30
CA ALA A 135 14.11 18.32 5.60
C ALA A 135 13.56 19.72 5.31
N ASP A 136 14.44 20.72 5.28
CA ASP A 136 14.06 22.09 4.93
C ASP A 136 13.39 22.11 3.54
N PRO A 137 12.12 22.57 3.43
CA PRO A 137 11.42 22.65 2.15
C PRO A 137 12.10 23.55 1.12
N ALA A 138 12.97 24.48 1.57
CA ALA A 138 13.77 25.35 0.71
C ALA A 138 14.99 24.63 0.11
N VAL A 139 15.44 23.53 0.72
CA VAL A 139 16.56 22.71 0.25
C VAL A 139 15.98 21.55 -0.58
N GLN A 140 15.56 21.84 -1.81
CA GLN A 140 15.17 20.79 -2.75
C GLN A 140 16.41 20.19 -3.40
N GLY A 141 16.97 19.14 -2.79
CA GLY A 141 18.03 18.35 -3.40
C GLY A 141 19.00 17.72 -2.41
N ALA A 142 18.64 16.54 -1.91
CA ALA A 142 19.48 15.34 -1.86
C ALA A 142 18.68 14.31 -1.04
N ALA A 143 18.29 13.21 -1.68
CA ALA A 143 17.99 12.01 -0.92
C ALA A 143 19.30 11.64 -0.19
N SER A 144 19.25 11.62 1.14
CA SER A 144 20.29 11.03 2.00
C SER A 144 19.71 9.81 2.67
#